data_AF-A0A1V9ZBJ0-F1
#
_entry.id   AF-A0A1V9ZBJ0-F1
#
_cell.length_a   1.000
_cell.length_b   1.000
_cell.length_c   1.000
_cell.angle_alpha   90.00
_cell.angle_beta   90.00
_cell.angle_gamma   90.00
#
_symmetry.space_group_name_H-M   'P 1'
#
loop_
_entity.id
_entity.type
_entity.pdbx_description
1 polymer ?
#
loop_
_entity_poly.entity_id
_entity_poly.type
_entity_poly.pdbx_seq_one_letter_code
_entity_poly.pdbx_strand_id
1 'polypeptide(L)'
;MSSIEQIDSMWNDHNVARKAVFDFATTTAEAEPENPEVLWRLARSNYEYAIEKSVSKELKKKLTYERLDIATKALELAPESGDCHKWVGISTSEVNEYESVLTKLNSALTIRDHFIKASELSTEDPMASHLLGRWCFRVSDMSWVERAAARGLAGHLAPHSSFEDALANFLKSEEMKPGHLKMNTWFIVQTYAKLKNKTEAKKWAAKVAAMPNLLEEDYDIDAQVKAYL
;
A
#
# COMPACT_ATOMS: atom_id res chain seq x y z
N MET A 1 0.09 21.82 20.25
CA MET A 1 0.07 20.73 19.27
C MET A 1 -0.50 21.31 17.98
N SER A 2 0.23 21.25 16.87
CA SER A 2 -0.28 21.67 15.56
C SER A 2 -1.41 20.74 15.10
N SER A 3 -2.19 21.17 14.11
CA SER A 3 -3.23 20.34 13.48
C SER A 3 -2.64 19.02 12.95
N ILE A 4 -1.46 19.09 12.33
CA ILE A 4 -0.69 17.94 11.84
C ILE A 4 -0.29 16.99 12.98
N GLU A 5 0.32 17.53 14.05
CA GLU A 5 0.72 16.71 15.21
C GLU A 5 -0.49 16.01 15.85
N GLN A 6 -1.66 16.67 15.83
CA GLN A 6 -2.90 16.08 16.34
C GLN A 6 -3.39 14.94 15.45
N ILE A 7 -3.38 15.09 14.12
CA ILE A 7 -3.72 14.00 13.19
C ILE A 7 -2.81 12.80 13.44
N ASP A 8 -1.50 13.03 13.54
CA ASP A 8 -0.54 11.95 13.77
C ASP A 8 -0.69 11.32 15.15
N SER A 9 -0.99 12.11 16.19
CA SER A 9 -1.28 11.59 17.53
C SER A 9 -2.54 10.71 17.53
N MET A 10 -3.62 11.14 16.87
CA MET A 10 -4.85 10.36 16.77
C MET A 10 -4.64 9.08 15.96
N TRP A 11 -3.85 9.15 14.90
CA TRP A 11 -3.52 8.00 14.06
C TRP A 11 -2.72 6.92 14.79
N ASN A 12 -1.76 7.35 15.63
CA ASN A 12 -0.93 6.47 16.46
C ASN A 12 -1.67 5.86 17.66
N ASP A 13 -2.80 6.43 18.08
CA ASP A 13 -3.62 5.88 19.15
C ASP A 13 -4.60 4.83 18.60
N HIS A 14 -4.30 3.56 18.83
CA HIS A 14 -5.14 2.44 18.39
C HIS A 14 -6.52 2.39 19.06
N ASN A 15 -6.79 3.19 20.10
CA ASN A 15 -8.12 3.31 20.69
C ASN A 15 -9.02 4.30 19.93
N VAL A 16 -8.45 5.11 19.04
CA VAL A 16 -9.20 6.05 18.21
C VAL A 16 -9.72 5.31 16.97
N ALA A 17 -11.03 5.41 16.73
CA ALA A 17 -11.66 4.85 15.53
C ALA A 17 -11.08 5.50 14.26
N ARG A 18 -10.83 4.73 13.19
CA ARG A 18 -10.21 5.28 11.97
C ARG A 18 -11.09 6.32 11.31
N LYS A 19 -12.41 6.16 11.40
CA LYS A 19 -13.38 7.19 11.02
C LYS A 19 -13.15 8.53 11.73
N ALA A 20 -12.84 8.52 13.04
CA ALA A 20 -12.60 9.76 13.79
C ALA A 20 -11.32 10.47 13.33
N VAL A 21 -10.27 9.70 13.00
CA VAL A 21 -9.04 10.25 12.38
C VAL A 21 -9.36 10.88 11.03
N PHE A 22 -10.15 10.18 10.20
CA PHE A 22 -10.58 10.66 8.89
C PHE A 22 -11.44 11.93 8.97
N ASP A 23 -12.42 11.97 9.86
CA ASP A 23 -13.29 13.13 10.08
C ASP A 23 -12.44 14.35 10.51
N PHE A 24 -11.50 14.18 11.45
CA PHE A 24 -10.62 15.26 11.90
C PHE A 24 -9.66 15.76 10.81
N ALA A 25 -9.05 14.84 10.04
CA ALA A 25 -8.22 15.19 8.90
C ALA A 25 -9.02 15.93 7.81
N THR A 26 -10.30 15.57 7.62
CA THR A 26 -11.20 16.22 6.65
C THR A 26 -11.45 17.67 7.06
N THR A 27 -11.85 17.92 8.31
CA THR A 27 -12.03 19.30 8.82
C THR A 27 -10.74 20.11 8.77
N THR A 28 -9.59 19.47 9.02
CA THR A 28 -8.29 20.15 8.90
C THR A 28 -8.00 20.53 7.44
N ALA A 29 -8.28 19.64 6.48
CA ALA A 29 -8.11 19.92 5.06
C ALA A 29 -9.07 21.00 4.53
N GLU A 30 -10.27 21.13 5.12
CA GLU A 30 -11.17 22.24 4.81
C GLU A 30 -10.62 23.59 5.27
N ALA A 31 -9.94 23.62 6.43
CA ALA A 31 -9.27 24.81 6.94
C ALA A 31 -7.93 25.12 6.25
N GLU A 32 -7.23 24.09 5.78
CA GLU A 32 -5.91 24.16 5.16
C GLU A 32 -5.87 23.44 3.79
N PRO A 33 -6.68 23.86 2.79
CA PRO A 33 -6.93 23.07 1.58
C PRO A 33 -5.75 22.95 0.63
N GLU A 34 -4.71 23.77 0.80
CA GLU A 34 -3.49 23.77 -0.01
C GLU A 34 -2.27 23.31 0.80
N ASN A 35 -2.46 22.73 1.99
CA ASN A 35 -1.37 22.18 2.77
C ASN A 35 -1.12 20.71 2.38
N PRO A 36 -0.05 20.38 1.63
CA PRO A 36 0.23 19.01 1.20
C PRO A 36 0.41 18.05 2.38
N GLU A 37 0.92 18.54 3.52
CA GLU A 37 1.11 17.73 4.73
C GLU A 37 -0.20 17.27 5.36
N VAL A 38 -1.26 18.08 5.23
CA VAL A 38 -2.60 17.70 5.67
C VAL A 38 -3.24 16.75 4.65
N LEU A 39 -3.08 17.04 3.36
CA LEU A 39 -3.72 16.29 2.29
C LEU A 39 -3.24 14.84 2.20
N TRP A 40 -1.94 14.55 2.30
CA TRP A 40 -1.48 13.17 2.27
C TRP A 40 -1.93 12.39 3.53
N ARG A 41 -2.03 13.05 4.69
CA ARG A 41 -2.59 12.45 5.92
C ARG A 41 -4.09 12.21 5.82
N LEU A 42 -4.82 13.08 5.12
CA LEU A 42 -6.21 12.85 4.76
C LEU A 42 -6.33 11.63 3.83
N ALA A 43 -5.45 11.50 2.82
CA ALA A 43 -5.44 10.31 1.97
C ALA A 43 -5.18 9.02 2.77
N ARG A 44 -4.25 9.05 3.74
CA ARG A 44 -4.00 7.95 4.67
C ARG A 44 -5.22 7.55 5.49
N SER A 45 -5.80 8.50 6.20
CA SER A 45 -6.94 8.24 7.08
C SER A 45 -8.19 7.83 6.29
N ASN A 46 -8.38 8.35 5.08
CA ASN A 46 -9.39 7.87 4.13
C ASN A 46 -9.20 6.39 3.81
N TYR A 47 -7.97 5.98 3.44
CA TYR A 47 -7.68 4.58 3.13
C TYR A 47 -8.02 3.65 4.30
N GLU A 48 -7.54 3.99 5.50
CA GLU A 48 -7.75 3.17 6.69
C GLU A 48 -9.23 3.08 7.08
N TYR A 49 -9.99 4.17 6.95
CA TYR A 49 -11.43 4.12 7.15
C TYR A 49 -12.12 3.27 6.08
N ALA A 50 -11.76 3.44 4.80
CA ALA A 50 -12.39 2.76 3.68
C ALA A 50 -12.21 1.23 3.69
N ILE A 51 -11.19 0.71 4.38
CA ILE A 51 -10.95 -0.74 4.49
C ILE A 51 -11.61 -1.40 5.70
N GLU A 52 -12.22 -0.64 6.62
CA GLU A 52 -12.97 -1.21 7.74
C GLU A 52 -14.14 -2.07 7.24
N LYS A 53 -14.40 -3.23 7.86
CA LYS A 53 -15.51 -4.12 7.45
C LYS A 53 -16.90 -3.50 7.62
N SER A 54 -17.01 -2.45 8.44
CA SER A 54 -18.25 -1.69 8.67
C SER A 54 -18.65 -0.84 7.46
N VAL A 55 -17.70 -0.52 6.56
CA VAL A 55 -17.91 0.36 5.41
C VAL A 55 -18.52 -0.43 4.24
N SER A 56 -19.61 0.10 3.67
CA SER A 56 -20.26 -0.53 2.52
C SER A 56 -19.36 -0.53 1.28
N LYS A 57 -19.58 -1.47 0.36
CA LYS A 57 -18.80 -1.56 -0.89
C LYS A 57 -18.94 -0.29 -1.73
N GLU A 58 -20.14 0.30 -1.73
CA GLU A 58 -20.44 1.53 -2.46
C GLU A 58 -19.68 2.71 -1.87
N LEU A 59 -19.65 2.85 -0.54
CA LEU A 59 -18.90 3.90 0.14
C LEU A 59 -17.38 3.70 -0.02
N LYS A 60 -16.89 2.45 0.11
CA LYS A 60 -15.48 2.11 -0.13
C LYS A 60 -15.03 2.52 -1.52
N LYS A 61 -15.84 2.21 -2.55
CA LYS A 61 -15.56 2.63 -3.93
C LYS A 61 -15.49 4.14 -4.03
N LYS A 62 -16.50 4.85 -3.51
CA LYS A 62 -16.54 6.33 -3.51
C LYS A 62 -15.29 6.94 -2.87
N LEU A 63 -14.97 6.52 -1.63
CA LEU A 63 -13.81 7.00 -0.88
C LEU A 63 -12.50 6.74 -1.64
N THR A 64 -12.39 5.61 -2.34
CA THR A 64 -11.19 5.25 -3.11
C THR A 64 -10.93 6.21 -4.27
N TYR A 65 -11.95 6.63 -5.01
CA TYR A 65 -11.79 7.64 -6.06
C TYR A 65 -11.50 9.02 -5.46
N GLU A 66 -12.23 9.44 -4.43
CA GLU A 66 -11.98 10.72 -3.75
C GLU A 66 -10.55 10.82 -3.20
N ARG A 67 -10.02 9.70 -2.67
CA ARG A 67 -8.64 9.63 -2.19
C ARG A 67 -7.62 9.90 -3.29
N LEU A 68 -7.85 9.39 -4.50
CA LEU A 68 -6.96 9.63 -5.62
C LEU A 68 -6.90 11.12 -5.97
N ASP A 69 -8.05 11.81 -5.96
CA ASP A 69 -8.10 13.26 -6.19
C ASP A 69 -7.32 14.02 -5.10
N ILE A 70 -7.51 13.66 -3.82
CA ILE A 70 -6.80 14.24 -2.67
C ILE A 70 -5.29 14.03 -2.79
N ALA A 71 -4.85 12.79 -3.06
CA ALA A 71 -3.45 12.45 -3.17
C ALA A 71 -2.78 13.14 -4.36
N THR A 72 -3.48 13.22 -5.50
CA THR A 72 -2.98 13.91 -6.70
C THR A 72 -2.78 15.40 -6.40
N LYS A 73 -3.75 16.06 -5.77
CA LYS A 73 -3.61 17.45 -5.34
C LYS A 73 -2.43 17.65 -4.38
N ALA A 74 -2.24 16.74 -3.42
CA ALA A 74 -1.10 16.80 -2.50
C ALA A 74 0.25 16.74 -3.24
N LEU A 75 0.34 15.90 -4.27
CA LEU A 75 1.54 15.76 -5.08
C LEU A 75 1.80 16.97 -5.97
N GLU A 76 0.75 17.57 -6.55
CA GLU A 76 0.88 18.82 -7.34
C GLU A 76 1.45 19.96 -6.50
N LEU A 77 1.07 20.04 -5.23
CA LEU A 77 1.54 21.05 -4.28
C LEU A 77 2.96 20.75 -3.74
N ALA A 78 3.33 19.48 -3.63
CA ALA A 78 4.63 19.03 -3.12
C ALA A 78 5.21 17.88 -3.96
N PRO A 79 5.75 18.16 -5.17
CA PRO A 79 6.24 17.14 -6.09
C PRO A 79 7.51 16.42 -5.60
N GLU A 80 8.21 16.96 -4.61
CA GLU A 80 9.37 16.32 -3.99
C GLU A 80 9.03 15.70 -2.61
N SER A 81 7.74 15.48 -2.31
CA SER A 81 7.33 14.76 -1.11
C SER A 81 7.20 13.25 -1.38
N GLY A 82 8.00 12.46 -0.67
CA GLY A 82 7.92 10.99 -0.73
C GLY A 82 6.57 10.45 -0.24
N ASP A 83 5.96 11.08 0.77
CA ASP A 83 4.63 10.71 1.25
C ASP A 83 3.54 11.00 0.22
N CYS A 84 3.60 12.14 -0.49
CA CYS A 84 2.66 12.43 -1.57
C CYS A 84 2.77 11.39 -2.70
N HIS A 85 3.99 11.09 -3.14
CA HIS A 85 4.22 10.04 -4.14
C HIS A 85 3.68 8.68 -3.70
N LYS A 86 3.96 8.29 -2.45
CA LYS A 86 3.45 7.05 -1.85
C LYS A 86 1.92 6.98 -1.92
N TRP A 87 1.23 8.05 -1.49
CA TRP A 87 -0.23 8.06 -1.45
C TRP A 87 -0.89 8.16 -2.82
N VAL A 88 -0.25 8.78 -3.82
CA VAL A 88 -0.71 8.68 -5.21
C VAL A 88 -0.59 7.25 -5.71
N GLY A 89 0.58 6.61 -5.56
CA GLY A 89 0.78 5.22 -5.99
C GLY A 89 -0.20 4.23 -5.34
N ILE A 90 -0.42 4.34 -4.02
CA ILE A 90 -1.42 3.54 -3.29
C ILE A 90 -2.82 3.79 -3.85
N SER A 91 -3.20 5.06 -4.01
CA SER A 91 -4.56 5.41 -4.43
C SER A 91 -4.86 4.98 -5.86
N THR A 92 -3.91 5.14 -6.78
CA THR A 92 -4.04 4.64 -8.15
C THR A 92 -4.14 3.12 -8.18
N SER A 93 -3.35 2.41 -7.35
CA SER A 93 -3.43 0.95 -7.23
C SER A 93 -4.78 0.45 -6.70
N GLU A 94 -5.42 1.18 -5.81
CA GLU A 94 -6.72 0.79 -5.25
C GLU A 94 -7.88 1.15 -6.19
N VAL A 95 -7.82 2.30 -6.88
CA VAL A 95 -8.80 2.66 -7.92
C VAL A 95 -8.82 1.58 -9.01
N ASN A 96 -7.65 1.06 -9.35
CA ASN A 96 -7.51 -0.01 -10.33
C ASN A 96 -8.43 -1.20 -10.05
N GLU A 97 -8.73 -1.56 -8.80
CA GLU A 97 -9.64 -2.68 -8.49
C GLU A 97 -11.05 -2.51 -9.09
N TYR A 98 -11.45 -1.29 -9.42
CA TYR A 98 -12.73 -0.95 -10.04
C TYR A 98 -12.64 -0.69 -11.55
N GLU A 99 -11.44 -0.78 -12.12
CA GLU A 99 -11.13 -0.39 -13.49
C GLU A 99 -10.91 -1.60 -14.41
N SER A 100 -10.95 -1.32 -15.72
CA SER A 100 -10.68 -2.32 -16.75
C SER A 100 -9.26 -2.87 -16.66
N VAL A 101 -9.05 -4.09 -17.16
CA VAL A 101 -7.69 -4.68 -17.29
C VAL A 101 -6.75 -3.75 -18.07
N LEU A 102 -7.26 -3.02 -19.07
CA LEU A 102 -6.46 -2.06 -19.85
C LEU A 102 -5.99 -0.90 -18.98
N THR A 103 -6.87 -0.31 -18.18
CA THR A 103 -6.55 0.77 -17.24
C THR A 103 -5.51 0.32 -16.21
N LYS A 104 -5.67 -0.89 -15.66
CA LYS A 104 -4.70 -1.50 -14.73
C LYS A 104 -3.31 -1.62 -15.34
N LEU A 105 -3.24 -2.08 -16.59
CA LEU A 105 -1.96 -2.24 -17.30
C LEU A 105 -1.30 -0.90 -17.63
N ASN A 106 -2.09 0.11 -18.03
CA ASN A 106 -1.58 1.44 -18.34
C ASN A 106 -1.02 2.17 -17.11
N SER A 107 -1.65 2.01 -15.95
CA SER A 107 -1.21 2.66 -14.71
C SER A 107 -0.12 1.90 -13.95
N ALA A 108 0.16 0.64 -14.29
CA ALA A 108 1.12 -0.19 -13.57
C ALA A 108 2.52 0.44 -13.51
N LEU A 109 3.01 1.01 -14.61
CA LEU A 109 4.32 1.68 -14.62
C LEU A 109 4.31 2.98 -13.83
N THR A 110 3.25 3.78 -13.94
CA THR A 110 3.07 5.02 -13.16
C THR A 110 3.10 4.74 -11.66
N ILE A 111 2.42 3.68 -11.21
CA ILE A 111 2.41 3.24 -9.81
C ILE A 111 3.83 2.89 -9.36
N ARG A 112 4.58 2.11 -10.17
CA ARG A 112 5.97 1.76 -9.89
C ARG A 112 6.82 3.02 -9.72
N ASP A 113 6.72 3.94 -10.67
CA ASP A 113 7.57 5.13 -10.71
C ASP A 113 7.31 6.03 -9.49
N HIS A 114 6.06 6.14 -9.03
CA HIS A 114 5.74 6.79 -7.76
C HIS A 114 6.34 6.06 -6.55
N PHE A 115 6.29 4.74 -6.49
CA PHE A 115 6.90 4.01 -5.38
C PHE A 115 8.44 4.09 -5.39
N ILE A 116 9.07 4.11 -6.57
CA ILE A 116 10.52 4.34 -6.70
C ILE A 116 10.85 5.73 -6.16
N LYS A 117 10.17 6.77 -6.65
CA LYS A 117 10.40 8.15 -6.23
C LYS A 117 10.13 8.34 -4.73
N ALA A 118 9.10 7.70 -4.17
CA ALA A 118 8.87 7.68 -2.73
C ALA A 118 10.03 7.04 -1.96
N SER A 119 10.61 5.94 -2.47
CA SER A 119 11.76 5.26 -1.85
C SER A 119 13.07 6.06 -1.93
N GLU A 120 13.22 6.89 -2.96
CA GLU A 120 14.36 7.80 -3.14
C GLU A 120 14.26 9.02 -2.20
N LEU A 121 13.04 9.54 -2.00
CA LEU A 121 12.78 10.74 -1.20
C LEU A 121 12.63 10.45 0.30
N SER A 122 12.11 9.27 0.68
CA SER A 122 11.85 8.86 2.06
C SER A 122 12.68 7.63 2.42
N THR A 123 14.01 7.82 2.54
CA THR A 123 14.98 6.72 2.74
C THR A 123 14.80 5.95 4.06
N GLU A 124 14.09 6.52 5.02
CA GLU A 124 13.79 5.89 6.32
C GLU A 124 12.41 5.23 6.38
N ASP A 125 11.59 5.34 5.32
CA ASP A 125 10.25 4.77 5.30
C ASP A 125 10.25 3.31 4.80
N PRO A 126 10.04 2.31 5.67
CA PRO A 126 10.00 0.92 5.25
C PRO A 126 8.81 0.62 4.32
N MET A 127 7.77 1.46 4.32
CA MET A 127 6.59 1.27 3.48
C MET A 127 6.90 1.39 1.98
N ALA A 128 7.82 2.26 1.58
CA ALA A 128 8.17 2.41 0.17
C ALA A 128 8.74 1.10 -0.40
N SER A 129 9.63 0.43 0.36
CA SER A 129 10.17 -0.88 -0.02
C SER A 129 9.07 -1.95 -0.05
N HIS A 130 8.16 -1.95 0.92
CA HIS A 130 7.01 -2.86 0.92
C HIS A 130 6.12 -2.69 -0.32
N LEU A 131 5.81 -1.45 -0.70
CA LEU A 131 4.96 -1.13 -1.86
C LEU A 131 5.61 -1.52 -3.19
N LEU A 132 6.92 -1.30 -3.33
CA LEU A 132 7.69 -1.83 -4.46
C LEU A 132 7.65 -3.35 -4.51
N GLY A 133 7.80 -4.02 -3.37
CA GLY A 133 7.68 -5.47 -3.28
C GLY A 133 6.31 -5.97 -3.74
N ARG A 134 5.23 -5.30 -3.33
CA ARG A 134 3.86 -5.62 -3.78
C ARG A 134 3.70 -5.44 -5.29
N TRP A 135 4.28 -4.39 -5.85
CA TRP A 135 4.26 -4.17 -7.30
C TRP A 135 4.99 -5.30 -8.03
N CYS A 136 6.21 -5.64 -7.62
CA CYS A 136 6.98 -6.75 -8.18
C CYS A 136 6.21 -8.06 -8.11
N PHE A 137 5.65 -8.39 -6.94
CA PHE A 137 4.88 -9.61 -6.72
C PHE A 137 3.69 -9.69 -7.69
N ARG A 138 2.90 -8.61 -7.82
CA ARG A 138 1.71 -8.60 -8.69
C ARG A 138 2.08 -8.74 -10.16
N VAL A 139 3.17 -8.10 -10.60
CA VAL A 139 3.67 -8.20 -11.97
C VAL A 139 4.15 -9.61 -12.27
N SER A 140 4.87 -10.24 -11.34
CA SER A 140 5.33 -11.63 -11.48
C SER A 140 4.16 -12.62 -11.46
N ASP A 141 3.13 -12.37 -10.65
CA ASP A 141 1.97 -13.25 -10.51
C ASP A 141 0.87 -13.01 -11.54
N MET A 142 1.12 -12.20 -12.58
CA MET A 142 0.17 -12.06 -13.69
C MET A 142 -0.13 -13.41 -14.35
N SER A 143 -1.38 -13.65 -14.73
CA SER A 143 -1.75 -14.81 -15.53
C SER A 143 -1.14 -14.74 -16.94
N TRP A 144 -1.17 -15.85 -17.67
CA TRP A 144 -0.73 -15.84 -19.08
C TRP A 144 -1.57 -14.88 -19.94
N VAL A 145 -2.87 -14.72 -19.63
CA VAL A 145 -3.79 -13.81 -20.30
C VAL A 145 -3.41 -12.36 -20.02
N GLU A 146 -3.23 -12.02 -18.75
CA GLU A 146 -2.81 -10.67 -18.33
C GLU A 146 -1.46 -10.29 -18.96
N ARG A 147 -0.49 -11.22 -18.97
CA ARG A 147 0.81 -11.01 -19.64
C ARG A 147 0.68 -10.83 -21.15
N ALA A 148 -0.21 -11.56 -21.81
CA ALA A 148 -0.44 -11.41 -23.24
C ALA A 148 -1.08 -10.05 -23.57
N ALA A 149 -2.06 -9.62 -22.78
CA ALA A 149 -2.68 -8.30 -22.89
C ALA A 149 -1.65 -7.18 -22.65
N ALA A 150 -0.83 -7.29 -21.61
CA ALA A 150 0.24 -6.34 -21.31
C ALA A 150 1.21 -6.16 -22.50
N ARG A 151 1.67 -7.28 -23.08
CA ARG A 151 2.52 -7.26 -24.28
C ARG A 151 1.82 -6.69 -25.50
N GLY A 152 0.54 -6.98 -25.69
CA GLY A 152 -0.24 -6.45 -26.81
C GLY A 152 -0.37 -4.92 -26.76
N LEU A 153 -0.52 -4.34 -25.56
CA LEU A 153 -0.68 -2.89 -25.37
C LEU A 153 0.64 -2.13 -25.34
N ALA A 154 1.59 -2.60 -24.53
CA ALA A 154 2.81 -1.89 -24.22
C ALA A 154 4.04 -2.43 -24.98
N GLY A 155 3.90 -3.54 -25.71
CA GLY A 155 5.02 -4.16 -26.42
C GLY A 155 6.17 -4.51 -25.47
N HIS A 156 7.34 -3.95 -25.77
CA HIS A 156 8.56 -4.10 -24.96
C HIS A 156 8.53 -3.31 -23.65
N LEU A 157 7.60 -2.36 -23.48
CA LEU A 157 7.40 -1.59 -22.26
C LEU A 157 6.45 -2.28 -21.27
N ALA A 158 5.96 -3.48 -21.59
CA ALA A 158 5.11 -4.23 -20.68
C ALA A 158 5.82 -4.44 -19.33
N PRO A 159 5.16 -4.20 -18.19
CA PRO A 159 5.79 -4.31 -16.88
C PRO A 159 6.33 -5.72 -16.66
N HIS A 160 7.58 -5.79 -16.19
CA HIS A 160 8.29 -7.03 -15.93
C HIS A 160 8.98 -6.96 -14.57
N SER A 161 8.93 -8.06 -13.83
CA SER A 161 9.60 -8.26 -12.54
C SER A 161 9.59 -9.75 -12.17
N SER A 162 10.32 -10.10 -11.13
CA SER A 162 10.46 -11.45 -10.59
C SER A 162 10.00 -11.56 -9.12
N PHE A 163 9.72 -12.79 -8.68
CA PHE A 163 9.45 -13.03 -7.25
C PHE A 163 10.70 -12.77 -6.40
N GLU A 164 11.89 -12.88 -6.97
CA GLU A 164 13.16 -12.50 -6.36
C GLU A 164 13.23 -10.99 -6.10
N ASP A 165 12.82 -10.14 -7.06
CA ASP A 165 12.74 -8.69 -6.87
C ASP A 165 11.74 -8.34 -5.75
N ALA A 166 10.58 -9.02 -5.75
CA ALA A 166 9.57 -8.83 -4.72
C ALA A 166 10.13 -9.18 -3.34
N LEU A 167 10.78 -10.35 -3.21
CA LEU A 167 11.38 -10.81 -1.97
C LEU A 167 12.45 -9.84 -1.47
N ALA A 168 13.33 -9.37 -2.35
CA ALA A 168 14.38 -8.42 -1.98
C ALA A 168 13.81 -7.13 -1.38
N ASN A 169 12.74 -6.59 -1.98
CA ASN A 169 12.06 -5.41 -1.48
C ASN A 169 11.34 -5.65 -0.13
N PHE A 170 10.65 -6.77 0.04
CA PHE A 170 10.00 -7.11 1.30
C PHE A 170 11.01 -7.35 2.44
N LEU A 171 12.14 -8.01 2.15
CA LEU A 171 13.23 -8.20 3.11
C LEU A 171 13.89 -6.87 3.48
N LYS A 172 14.10 -5.96 2.52
CA LYS A 172 14.60 -4.60 2.79
C LYS A 172 13.66 -3.84 3.71
N SER A 173 12.35 -3.89 3.46
CA SER A 173 11.33 -3.29 4.34
C SER A 173 11.41 -3.84 5.77
N GLU A 174 11.58 -5.16 5.90
CA GLU A 174 11.73 -5.84 7.18
C GLU A 174 13.05 -5.51 7.89
N GLU A 175 14.15 -5.35 7.16
CA GLU A 175 15.46 -4.95 7.69
C GLU A 175 15.45 -3.52 8.23
N MET A 176 14.81 -2.60 7.51
CA MET A 176 14.67 -1.19 7.92
C MET A 176 13.90 -1.04 9.23
N LYS A 177 12.80 -1.79 9.40
CA LYS A 177 12.00 -1.76 10.63
C LYS A 177 11.38 -3.14 10.91
N PRO A 178 12.05 -4.02 11.67
CA PRO A 178 11.56 -5.37 11.93
C PRO A 178 10.17 -5.38 12.56
N GLY A 179 9.25 -6.18 12.01
CA GLY A 179 7.91 -6.37 12.55
C GLY A 179 6.97 -5.15 12.48
N HIS A 180 7.31 -4.11 11.72
CA HIS A 180 6.48 -2.90 11.63
C HIS A 180 5.14 -3.12 10.92
N LEU A 181 5.07 -4.10 10.00
CA LEU A 181 3.89 -4.38 9.20
C LEU A 181 3.74 -5.89 9.01
N LYS A 182 2.71 -6.47 9.63
CA LYS A 182 2.42 -7.91 9.51
C LYS A 182 2.15 -8.33 8.07
N MET A 183 1.50 -7.47 7.30
CA MET A 183 1.30 -7.65 5.85
C MET A 183 2.62 -7.80 5.09
N ASN A 184 3.68 -7.06 5.44
CA ASN A 184 4.99 -7.21 4.81
C ASN A 184 5.56 -8.61 5.06
N THR A 185 5.57 -9.03 6.32
CA THR A 185 6.06 -10.36 6.72
C THR A 185 5.22 -11.48 6.08
N TRP A 186 3.92 -11.28 5.92
CA TRP A 186 3.04 -12.20 5.19
C TRP A 186 3.41 -12.32 3.70
N PHE A 187 3.67 -11.20 3.03
CA PHE A 187 4.14 -11.23 1.65
C PHE A 187 5.49 -11.94 1.50
N ILE A 188 6.38 -11.89 2.49
CA ILE A 188 7.62 -12.69 2.50
C ILE A 188 7.29 -14.19 2.46
N VAL A 189 6.33 -14.66 3.26
CA VAL A 189 5.85 -16.06 3.26
C VAL A 189 5.32 -16.45 1.87
N GLN A 190 4.41 -15.65 1.33
CA GLN A 190 3.80 -15.91 0.03
C GLN A 190 4.86 -15.95 -1.08
N THR A 191 5.83 -15.05 -1.03
CA THR A 191 6.90 -14.97 -2.04
C THR A 191 7.83 -16.18 -1.97
N TYR A 192 8.27 -16.60 -0.78
CA TYR A 192 9.03 -17.85 -0.65
C TYR A 192 8.25 -19.08 -1.13
N ALA A 193 6.93 -19.12 -0.91
CA ALA A 193 6.09 -20.19 -1.41
C ALA A 193 6.01 -20.21 -2.95
N LYS A 194 5.90 -19.04 -3.60
CA LYS A 194 5.96 -18.90 -5.07
C LYS A 194 7.33 -19.34 -5.62
N LEU A 195 8.40 -19.04 -4.89
CA LEU A 195 9.77 -19.50 -5.16
C LEU A 195 10.01 -20.98 -4.80
N LYS A 196 8.97 -21.70 -4.33
CA LYS A 196 9.01 -23.11 -3.90
C LYS A 196 9.99 -23.38 -2.74
N ASN A 197 10.41 -22.35 -2.01
CA ASN A 197 11.25 -22.48 -0.82
C ASN A 197 10.36 -22.68 0.42
N LYS A 198 9.89 -23.91 0.61
CA LYS A 198 8.98 -24.27 1.71
C LYS A 198 9.59 -24.07 3.10
N THR A 199 10.91 -24.24 3.22
CA THR A 199 11.64 -24.11 4.48
C THR A 199 11.58 -22.67 4.99
N GLU A 200 11.94 -21.70 4.14
CA GLU A 200 11.86 -20.29 4.52
C GLU A 200 10.41 -19.84 4.67
N ALA A 201 9.49 -20.27 3.78
CA ALA A 201 8.07 -19.94 3.91
C ALA A 201 7.51 -20.33 5.30
N LYS A 202 7.81 -21.54 5.77
CA LYS A 202 7.39 -22.01 7.10
C LYS A 202 8.03 -21.22 8.25
N LYS A 203 9.32 -20.89 8.14
CA LYS A 203 10.03 -20.07 9.14
C LYS A 203 9.42 -18.67 9.26
N TRP A 204 9.14 -18.02 8.14
CA TRP A 204 8.50 -16.71 8.13
C TRP A 204 7.02 -16.77 8.54
N ALA A 205 6.32 -17.86 8.24
CA ALA A 205 4.95 -18.09 8.70
C ALA A 205 4.87 -18.16 10.23
N ALA A 206 5.82 -18.83 10.88
CA ALA A 206 5.93 -18.84 12.33
C ALA A 206 6.18 -17.43 12.91
N LYS A 207 6.95 -16.59 12.21
CA LYS A 207 7.15 -15.17 12.59
C LYS A 207 5.84 -14.40 12.51
N VAL A 208 5.09 -14.50 11.40
CA VAL A 208 3.77 -13.85 11.22
C VAL A 208 2.80 -14.25 12.33
N ALA A 209 2.71 -15.54 12.65
CA ALA A 209 1.80 -16.05 13.69
C ALA A 209 2.15 -15.55 15.11
N ALA A 210 3.38 -15.10 15.35
CA ALA A 210 3.82 -14.52 16.62
C ALA A 210 3.63 -12.99 16.70
N MET A 211 3.28 -12.32 15.59
CA MET A 211 3.08 -10.87 15.55
C MET A 211 1.70 -10.48 16.09
N PRO A 212 1.58 -9.35 16.82
CA PRO A 212 0.30 -8.84 17.28
C PRO A 212 -0.59 -8.40 16.09
N ASN A 213 -1.91 -8.44 16.30
CA ASN A 213 -2.88 -7.89 15.36
C ASN A 213 -3.18 -6.45 15.74
N LEU A 214 -2.81 -5.51 14.88
CA LEU A 214 -3.01 -4.07 15.06
C LEU A 214 -4.12 -3.53 14.15
N LEU A 215 -4.32 -4.19 13.01
CA LEU A 215 -5.35 -3.87 12.02
C LEU A 215 -6.34 -5.03 11.88
N GLU A 216 -7.52 -4.73 11.33
CA GLU A 216 -8.54 -5.76 11.12
C GLU A 216 -8.08 -6.84 10.12
N GLU A 217 -7.29 -6.46 9.11
CA GLU A 217 -6.71 -7.38 8.12
C GLU A 217 -5.70 -8.36 8.72
N ASP A 218 -5.07 -8.03 9.86
CA ASP A 218 -4.09 -8.90 10.51
C ASP A 218 -4.73 -10.22 10.98
N TYR A 219 -6.01 -10.19 11.34
CA TYR A 219 -6.78 -11.38 11.70
C TYR A 219 -7.03 -12.29 10.49
N ASP A 220 -7.22 -11.72 9.30
CA ASP A 220 -7.38 -12.48 8.06
C ASP A 220 -6.04 -13.10 7.64
N ILE A 221 -4.92 -12.43 7.90
CA ILE A 221 -3.57 -12.97 7.71
C ILE A 221 -3.34 -14.17 8.64
N ASP A 222 -3.72 -14.09 9.91
CA ASP A 222 -3.58 -15.20 10.88
C ASP A 222 -4.39 -16.45 10.48
N ALA A 223 -5.53 -16.27 9.83
CA ALA A 223 -6.29 -17.41 9.31
C ALA A 223 -5.54 -18.09 8.16
N GLN A 224 -4.94 -17.31 7.26
CA GLN A 224 -4.24 -17.81 6.06
C GLN A 224 -2.88 -18.43 6.40
N VAL A 225 -2.14 -17.87 7.36
CA VAL A 225 -0.79 -18.31 7.69
C VAL A 225 -0.75 -19.75 8.23
N LYS A 226 -1.86 -20.23 8.81
CA LYS A 226 -1.99 -21.61 9.32
C LYS A 226 -1.73 -22.68 8.25
N ALA A 227 -1.98 -22.39 6.98
CA ALA A 227 -1.70 -23.32 5.88
C ALA A 227 -0.20 -23.52 5.61
N TYR A 228 0.67 -22.73 6.22
CA TYR A 228 2.12 -22.72 6.01
C TYR A 228 2.92 -23.21 7.23
N LEU A 229 2.23 -23.53 8.34
CA LEU A 229 2.81 -24.06 9.59
C LEU A 229 2.81 -25.59 9.57
#